data_AF-A0A7J5WMZ0-F1
#
_entry.id   AF-A0A7J5WMZ0-F1
#
_cell.length_a   1.000
_cell.length_b   1.000
_cell.length_c   1.000
_cell.angle_alpha   90.00
_cell.angle_beta   90.00
_cell.angle_gamma   90.00
#
_symmetry.space_group_name_H-M   'P 1'
#
loop_
_entity.id
_entity.type
_entity.pdbx_description
1 polymer ?
#
loop_
_entity_poly.entity_id
_entity_poly.type
_entity_poly.pdbx_seq_one_letter_code
_entity_poly.pdbx_strand_id
1 'polypeptide(L)'
;MKYFKRWGGLLFLAISLLGLSSWGFLVHKTVHQIAVYQLPAQMTPFFYGNINQLVYDAPRADTRRNTDSTEATKHFIDSEAYGPK
;
A
#
# COMPACT_ATOMS: atom_id res chain seq x y z
N MET A 1 -8.94 23.72 31.49
CA MET A 1 -7.70 23.69 30.65
C MET A 1 -7.05 22.31 30.47
N LYS A 2 -7.24 21.31 31.35
CA LYS A 2 -6.72 19.93 31.15
C LYS A 2 -7.43 19.16 30.02
N TYR A 3 -8.73 19.37 29.82
CA TYR A 3 -9.52 18.68 28.80
C TYR A 3 -9.13 19.12 27.38
N PHE A 4 -9.00 20.43 27.12
CA PHE A 4 -8.61 20.96 25.82
C PHE A 4 -7.26 20.42 25.32
N LYS A 5 -6.30 20.19 26.23
CA LYS A 5 -5.00 19.57 25.92
C LYS A 5 -5.11 18.08 25.56
N ARG A 6 -6.04 17.32 26.16
CA ARG A 6 -6.30 15.90 25.81
C ARG A 6 -6.96 15.76 24.45
N TRP A 7 -7.95 16.60 24.14
CA TRP A 7 -8.63 16.58 22.83
C TRP A 7 -7.71 17.05 21.69
N GLY A 8 -6.90 18.09 21.92
CA GLY A 8 -5.89 18.53 20.95
C GLY A 8 -4.84 17.45 20.65
N GLY A 9 -4.37 16.74 21.68
CA GLY A 9 -3.43 15.61 21.51
C GLY A 9 -4.05 14.43 20.75
N LEU A 10 -5.29 14.06 21.06
CA LEU A 10 -6.00 12.99 20.35
C LEU A 10 -6.28 13.35 18.88
N LEU A 11 -6.65 14.60 18.61
CA LEU A 11 -6.86 15.08 17.25
C LEU A 11 -5.54 15.05 16.45
N PHE A 12 -4.45 15.53 17.04
CA PHE A 12 -3.12 15.48 16.41
C PHE A 12 -2.68 14.03 16.13
N LEU A 13 -2.90 13.11 17.06
CA LEU A 13 -2.60 11.69 16.88
C LEU A 13 -3.44 11.09 15.74
N ALA A 14 -4.74 11.38 15.69
CA ALA A 14 -5.61 10.89 14.62
C ALA A 14 -5.19 11.41 13.24
N ILE A 15 -4.88 12.71 13.14
CA ILE A 15 -4.36 13.32 11.90
C ILE A 15 -3.03 12.68 11.50
N SER A 16 -2.14 12.42 12.46
CA SER A 16 -0.84 11.80 12.19
C SER A 16 -0.99 10.35 11.70
N LEU A 17 -1.88 9.56 12.32
CA LEU A 17 -2.15 8.18 11.90
C LEU A 17 -2.76 8.10 10.49
N LEU A 18 -3.64 9.05 10.15
CA LEU A 18 -4.26 9.13 8.82
C LEU A 18 -3.34 9.73 7.76
N GLY A 19 -2.47 10.68 8.13
CA GLY A 19 -1.61 11.42 7.20
C GLY A 19 -0.24 10.78 6.97
N LEU A 20 0.26 9.97 7.90
CA LEU A 20 1.57 9.31 7.82
C LEU A 20 1.50 7.80 7.50
N SER A 21 0.31 7.27 7.21
CA SER A 21 0.12 5.90 6.71
C SER A 21 0.57 5.82 5.24
N SER A 22 1.87 5.95 5.04
CA SER A 22 2.50 6.05 3.72
C SER A 22 2.44 4.75 2.93
N TRP A 23 2.19 3.62 3.60
CA TRP A 23 2.20 2.28 3.02
C TRP A 23 1.19 1.37 3.75
N GLY A 24 0.45 0.57 2.99
CA GLY A 24 -0.63 -0.29 3.48
C GLY A 24 -1.66 -0.58 2.38
N PHE A 25 -2.75 -1.27 2.72
CA PHE A 25 -3.73 -1.77 1.73
C PHE A 25 -4.34 -0.67 0.86
N LEU A 26 -4.55 0.54 1.41
CA LEU A 26 -5.07 1.67 0.65
C LEU A 26 -4.13 2.05 -0.50
N VAL A 27 -2.83 2.18 -0.24
CA VAL A 27 -1.84 2.57 -1.26
C VAL A 27 -1.73 1.51 -2.35
N HIS A 28 -1.68 0.22 -1.99
CA HIS A 28 -1.68 -0.87 -2.99
C HIS A 28 -2.88 -0.78 -3.93
N LYS A 29 -4.07 -0.55 -3.36
CA LYS A 29 -5.33 -0.40 -4.11
C LYS A 29 -5.33 0.83 -5.02
N THR A 30 -4.93 1.98 -4.48
CA THR A 30 -4.92 3.26 -5.20
C THR A 30 -3.90 3.23 -6.35
N VAL A 31 -2.70 2.71 -6.13
CA VAL A 31 -1.68 2.61 -7.19
C VAL A 31 -2.15 1.66 -8.30
N HIS A 32 -2.75 0.52 -7.98
CA HIS A 32 -3.33 -0.37 -9.00
C HIS A 32 -4.40 0.33 -9.84
N GLN A 33 -5.32 1.06 -9.21
CA GLN A 33 -6.37 1.80 -9.90
C GLN A 33 -5.80 2.85 -10.85
N ILE A 34 -4.86 3.67 -10.37
CA ILE A 34 -4.24 4.73 -11.17
C ILE A 34 -3.42 4.13 -12.31
N ALA A 35 -2.71 3.02 -12.08
CA ALA A 35 -1.92 2.35 -13.11
C ALA A 35 -2.81 1.91 -14.29
N VAL A 36 -4.01 1.39 -14.04
CA VAL A 36 -4.97 1.02 -15.10
C VAL A 36 -5.38 2.24 -15.94
N TYR A 37 -5.54 3.41 -15.32
CA TYR A 37 -5.89 4.64 -16.04
C TYR A 37 -4.75 5.19 -16.89
N GLN A 38 -3.50 4.84 -16.60
CA GLN A 38 -2.32 5.27 -17.34
C GLN A 38 -1.92 4.30 -18.47
N LEU A 39 -2.68 3.23 -18.69
CA LEU A 39 -2.38 2.26 -19.74
C LEU A 39 -2.61 2.82 -21.15
N PRO A 40 -1.83 2.39 -22.16
CA PRO A 40 -2.10 2.69 -23.55
C PRO A 40 -3.47 2.19 -24.00
N ALA A 41 -4.09 2.89 -24.96
CA ALA A 41 -5.45 2.60 -25.44
C ALA A 41 -5.67 1.14 -25.90
N GLN A 42 -4.63 0.48 -26.42
CA GLN A 42 -4.70 -0.92 -26.85
C GLN A 42 -4.87 -1.91 -25.68
N MET A 43 -4.42 -1.54 -24.48
CA MET A 43 -4.47 -2.38 -23.27
C MET A 43 -5.67 -2.03 -22.37
N THR A 44 -6.14 -0.77 -22.42
CA THR A 44 -7.20 -0.26 -21.55
C THR A 44 -8.46 -1.15 -21.50
N PRO A 45 -9.02 -1.67 -22.63
CA PRO A 45 -10.27 -2.43 -22.59
C PRO A 45 -10.22 -3.63 -21.64
N PHE A 46 -9.10 -4.37 -21.63
CA PHE A 46 -8.95 -5.54 -20.78
C PHE A 46 -8.82 -5.16 -19.31
N PHE A 47 -7.90 -4.24 -18.98
CA PHE A 47 -7.61 -3.92 -17.58
C PHE A 47 -8.71 -3.08 -16.93
N TYR A 48 -9.29 -2.13 -17.66
CA TYR A 48 -10.39 -1.32 -17.15
C TYR A 48 -11.64 -2.18 -16.90
N GLY A 49 -11.95 -3.12 -17.79
CA GLY A 49 -13.07 -4.07 -17.59
C GLY A 49 -12.93 -4.94 -16.35
N ASN A 50 -11.70 -5.17 -15.86
CA ASN A 50 -11.39 -6.00 -14.70
C ASN A 50 -10.92 -5.21 -13.48
N ILE A 51 -11.02 -3.87 -13.50
CA ILE A 51 -10.37 -2.99 -12.51
C ILE A 51 -10.80 -3.28 -11.07
N ASN A 52 -12.07 -3.64 -10.83
CA ASN A 52 -12.58 -3.93 -9.49
C ASN A 52 -11.86 -5.11 -8.84
N GLN A 53 -11.64 -6.19 -9.60
CA GLN A 53 -10.95 -7.38 -9.09
C GLN A 53 -9.46 -7.10 -8.89
N LEU A 54 -8.82 -6.41 -9.85
CA LEU A 54 -7.41 -6.04 -9.76
C LEU A 54 -7.12 -5.16 -8.54
N VAL A 55 -8.00 -4.19 -8.27
CA VAL A 55 -7.89 -3.34 -7.08
C VAL A 55 -8.16 -4.14 -5.81
N TYR A 56 -9.22 -4.95 -5.77
CA TYR A 56 -9.51 -5.79 -4.60
C TYR A 56 -8.33 -6.69 -4.22
N ASP A 57 -7.69 -7.31 -5.21
CA ASP A 57 -6.58 -8.24 -5.05
C ASP A 57 -5.20 -7.57 -4.89
N ALA A 58 -5.09 -6.25 -5.00
CA ALA A 58 -3.81 -5.55 -4.91
C ALA A 58 -2.99 -5.87 -3.63
N PRO A 59 -3.59 -6.02 -2.43
CA PRO A 59 -2.86 -6.39 -1.21
C PRO A 59 -2.62 -7.90 -1.02
N ARG A 60 -2.93 -8.74 -2.02
CA ARG A 60 -2.87 -10.20 -1.89
C ARG A 60 -1.45 -10.70 -1.59
N ALA A 61 -0.42 -10.03 -2.12
CA ALA A 61 0.98 -10.40 -1.84
C ALA A 61 1.31 -10.27 -0.34
N ASP A 62 0.95 -9.14 0.28
CA ASP A 62 1.13 -8.92 1.72
C ASP A 62 0.31 -9.92 2.54
N THR A 63 -0.92 -10.19 2.10
CA THR A 63 -1.81 -11.14 2.81
C THR A 63 -1.27 -12.56 2.76
N ARG A 64 -0.62 -12.96 1.66
CA ARG A 64 -0.03 -14.29 1.48
C ARG A 64 1.10 -14.58 2.48
N ARG A 65 1.77 -13.55 3.02
CA ARG A 65 2.75 -13.70 4.11
C ARG A 65 2.18 -14.41 5.34
N ASN A 66 0.87 -14.34 5.56
CA ASN A 66 0.22 -15.01 6.69
C ASN A 66 0.19 -16.54 6.57
N THR A 67 0.36 -17.08 5.35
CA THR A 67 0.28 -18.52 5.09
C THR A 67 1.51 -19.10 4.38
N ASP A 68 2.29 -18.28 3.68
CA ASP A 68 3.54 -18.65 3.03
C ASP A 68 4.73 -17.98 3.72
N SER A 69 5.52 -18.78 4.43
CA SER A 69 6.71 -18.32 5.16
C SER A 69 7.82 -17.80 4.23
N THR A 70 7.81 -18.16 2.94
CA THR A 70 8.79 -17.70 1.96
C THR A 70 8.46 -16.33 1.38
N GLU A 71 7.24 -15.85 1.59
CA GLU A 71 6.73 -14.65 0.95
C GLU A 71 7.43 -13.37 1.43
N ALA A 72 7.76 -13.27 2.72
CA ALA A 72 8.23 -12.03 3.34
C ALA A 72 9.45 -11.40 2.64
N THR A 73 10.39 -12.23 2.17
CA THR A 73 11.63 -11.76 1.52
C THR A 73 11.42 -11.19 0.12
N LYS A 74 10.25 -11.39 -0.50
CA LYS A 74 9.93 -10.93 -1.86
C LYS A 74 9.48 -9.47 -1.92
N HIS A 75 9.28 -8.82 -0.76
CA HIS A 75 8.69 -7.48 -0.64
C HIS A 75 9.71 -6.35 -0.52
N PHE A 76 11.00 -6.68 -0.48
CA PHE A 76 12.08 -5.72 -0.41
C PHE A 76 13.27 -6.23 -1.22
N ILE A 77 14.12 -5.31 -1.66
CA ILE A 77 15.39 -5.62 -2.29
C ILE A 77 16.44 -4.84 -1.52
N ASP A 78 17.38 -5.56 -0.91
CA ASP A 78 18.58 -4.94 -0.36
C ASP A 78 19.52 -4.62 -1.52
N SER A 79 19.65 -3.32 -1.82
CA SER A 79 20.45 -2.82 -2.93
C SER A 79 21.88 -2.45 -2.48
N GLU A 80 22.18 -2.56 -1.19
CA GLU A 80 23.50 -2.25 -0.67
C GLU A 80 24.43 -3.45 -0.86
N ALA A 81 25.50 -3.26 -1.63
CA ALA A 81 26.63 -4.18 -1.63
C ALA A 81 27.47 -3.92 -0.38
N TYR A 82 27.08 -4.51 0.76
CA TYR A 82 28.03 -4.67 1.86
C TYR A 82 29.23 -5.47 1.31
N GLY A 83 30.45 -4.96 1.56
CA GLY A 83 31.72 -5.45 1.03
C GLY A 83 32.02 -6.94 1.27
N PRO A 84 33.24 -7.41 1.00
CA PRO A 84 33.51 -8.82 0.69
C PRO A 84 32.93 -9.82 1.71
N LYS A 85 32.38 -10.91 1.17
CA LYS A 85 31.88 -12.07 1.92
C LYS A 85 32.96 -12.70 2.79
#